data_AF-A0A8D0X7G4-F1
#
_entry.id   AF-A0A8D0X7G4-F1
#
_cell.length_a   1.000
_cell.length_b   1.000
_cell.length_c   1.000
_cell.angle_alpha   90.00
_cell.angle_beta   90.00
_cell.angle_gamma   90.00
#
_symmetry.space_group_name_H-M   'P 1'
#
loop_
_entity.id
_entity.type
_entity.pdbx_description
1 polymer ?
#
loop_
_entity_poly.entity_id
_entity_poly.type
_entity_poly.pdbx_seq_one_letter_code
_entity_poly.pdbx_strand_id
1 'polypeptide(L)'
;MGAVGSSPLVRLGLSAPSRPRWLGVAALGLAAVALGAVAWRRAWPRRRRRLQQVGTVARLWLYPVKSCKGVPVSEAECTALGLRCGHVRDRFWTVIKEDGHVVTARQEHRLVLVSITHDDNCLVLRAPGMDQLVLPIKVPSSNRLHNCRMFGLDTQGRDCGDEAAQWFTSFLKTEAYRLVQFEKNLKGRRSKKIFSSVAQDYEVAYPDCSPILVISEASLTDLNTRMEKKVKMENFRPNIEVTGCSAFEEVSASRRHR
;
A
#
# COMPACT_ATOMS: atom_id res chain seq x y z
N MET A 1 26.96 99.91 -32.08
CA MET A 1 26.53 99.48 -33.43
C MET A 1 25.97 98.06 -33.34
N GLY A 2 24.76 97.84 -33.89
CA GLY A 2 24.09 96.53 -34.07
C GLY A 2 23.26 96.05 -32.88
N ALA A 3 21.96 96.34 -32.78
CA ALA A 3 20.79 95.67 -33.41
C ALA A 3 20.45 94.32 -32.74
N VAL A 4 19.43 94.27 -31.86
CA VAL A 4 18.01 93.91 -32.11
C VAL A 4 17.79 92.42 -32.45
N GLY A 5 16.92 91.77 -31.67
CA GLY A 5 16.39 90.45 -31.96
C GLY A 5 15.41 89.95 -30.88
N SER A 6 14.16 90.39 -30.96
CA SER A 6 13.01 89.92 -30.18
C SER A 6 12.53 88.55 -30.68
N SER A 7 12.13 87.63 -29.78
CA SER A 7 10.73 87.14 -29.68
C SER A 7 10.57 85.88 -28.79
N PRO A 8 9.35 85.65 -28.25
CA PRO A 8 9.05 84.69 -27.19
C PRO A 8 8.39 83.39 -27.72
N LEU A 9 8.39 82.31 -26.91
CA LEU A 9 7.24 81.39 -26.68
C LEU A 9 7.66 80.10 -25.93
N VAL A 10 7.14 80.02 -24.70
CA VAL A 10 6.68 78.86 -23.92
C VAL A 10 6.80 77.46 -24.56
N ARG A 11 7.48 76.53 -23.85
CA ARG A 11 7.12 75.11 -23.82
C ARG A 11 7.31 74.52 -22.41
N LEU A 12 6.18 74.34 -21.71
CA LEU A 12 5.85 73.26 -20.78
C LEU A 12 6.97 72.68 -19.89
N GLY A 13 7.18 73.30 -18.73
CA GLY A 13 7.82 72.66 -17.57
C GLY A 13 6.75 72.18 -16.59
N LEU A 14 6.20 70.99 -16.80
CA LEU A 14 5.35 70.31 -15.80
C LEU A 14 6.23 69.85 -14.64
N SER A 15 6.13 70.52 -13.49
CA SER A 15 6.67 70.05 -12.21
C SER A 15 5.98 68.74 -11.82
N ALA A 16 6.75 67.70 -11.54
CA ALA A 16 6.23 66.40 -11.10
C ALA A 16 5.31 66.54 -9.86
N PRO A 17 4.16 65.84 -9.80
CA PRO A 17 3.29 65.92 -8.65
C PRO A 17 4.01 65.38 -7.41
N SER A 18 3.91 66.13 -6.31
CA SER A 18 4.46 65.71 -5.01
C SER A 18 3.87 64.35 -4.63
N ARG A 19 4.75 63.35 -4.48
CA ARG A 19 4.33 62.01 -4.05
C ARG A 19 3.68 62.15 -2.67
N PRO A 20 2.43 61.72 -2.50
CA PRO A 20 1.73 62.04 -1.29
C PRO A 20 2.29 61.19 -0.14
N ARG A 21 2.69 61.87 0.95
CA ARG A 21 3.40 61.31 2.11
C ARG A 21 2.70 60.10 2.75
N TRP A 22 1.40 59.93 2.55
CA TRP A 22 0.63 58.78 3.05
C TRP A 22 1.06 57.44 2.43
N LEU A 23 1.62 57.42 1.22
CA LEU A 23 2.12 56.19 0.59
C LEU A 23 3.30 55.58 1.36
N GLY A 24 4.17 56.43 1.93
CA GLY A 24 5.29 55.97 2.77
C GLY A 24 4.82 55.40 4.11
N VAL A 25 3.81 56.02 4.72
CA VAL A 25 3.21 55.57 5.98
C VAL A 25 2.46 54.25 5.79
N ALA A 26 1.72 54.10 4.68
CA ALA A 26 1.03 52.85 4.33
C ALA A 26 2.01 51.70 4.08
N ALA A 27 3.13 51.96 3.38
CA ALA A 27 4.16 50.97 3.14
C ALA A 27 4.85 50.50 4.44
N LEU A 28 5.12 51.42 5.37
CA LEU A 28 5.67 51.09 6.69
C LEU A 28 4.69 50.28 7.54
N GLY A 29 3.40 50.60 7.49
CA GLY A 29 2.34 49.84 8.16
C GLY A 29 2.24 48.40 7.64
N LEU A 30 2.26 48.18 6.33
CA LEU A 30 2.24 46.85 5.73
C LEU A 30 3.50 46.04 6.07
N ALA A 31 4.67 46.68 6.07
CA ALA A 31 5.92 46.03 6.46
C ALA A 31 5.90 45.60 7.94
N ALA A 32 5.37 46.43 8.83
CA ALA A 32 5.23 46.10 10.25
C ALA A 32 4.26 44.92 10.47
N VAL A 33 3.13 44.88 9.75
CA VAL A 33 2.18 43.75 9.81
C VAL A 33 2.82 42.46 9.27
N ALA A 34 3.55 42.54 8.15
CA ALA A 34 4.24 41.38 7.58
C ALA A 34 5.32 40.84 8.52
N LEU A 35 6.14 41.72 9.12
CA LEU A 35 7.14 41.34 10.10
C LEU A 35 6.51 40.77 11.37
N GLY A 36 5.42 41.38 11.85
CA GLY A 36 4.63 40.86 12.96
C GLY A 36 4.07 39.46 12.68
N ALA A 37 3.53 39.22 11.48
CA ALA A 37 3.01 37.92 11.06
C ALA A 37 4.11 36.86 10.92
N VAL A 38 5.30 37.23 10.42
CA VAL A 38 6.46 36.34 10.32
C VAL A 38 7.03 36.02 11.70
N ALA A 39 7.17 37.01 12.56
CA ALA A 39 7.61 36.84 13.95
C ALA A 39 6.61 35.97 14.71
N TRP A 40 5.31 36.20 14.54
CA TRP A 40 4.25 35.39 15.13
C TRP A 40 4.27 33.95 14.61
N ARG A 41 4.44 33.72 13.30
CA ARG A 41 4.61 32.36 12.74
C ARG A 41 5.85 31.63 13.24
N ARG A 42 6.95 32.36 13.47
CA ARG A 42 8.21 31.79 13.98
C ARG A 42 8.16 31.54 15.48
N ALA A 43 7.48 32.40 16.23
CA ALA A 43 7.30 32.30 17.68
C ALA A 43 6.14 31.37 18.07
N TRP A 44 5.19 31.13 17.16
CA TRP A 44 4.10 30.17 17.40
C TRP A 44 4.73 28.80 17.58
N PRO A 45 4.64 28.20 18.78
CA PRO A 45 5.12 26.86 18.98
C PRO A 45 4.35 25.99 18.00
N ARG A 46 5.05 25.33 17.07
CA ARG A 46 4.47 24.18 16.40
C ARG A 46 4.06 23.25 17.53
N ARG A 47 2.76 23.21 17.87
CA ARG A 47 2.23 22.29 18.88
C ARG A 47 2.83 20.93 18.52
N ARG A 48 3.81 20.47 19.30
CA ARG A 48 4.32 19.11 19.16
C ARG A 48 3.08 18.26 19.37
N ARG A 49 2.55 17.67 18.30
CA ARG A 49 1.43 16.73 18.41
C ARG A 49 1.92 15.66 19.38
N ARG A 50 1.33 15.63 20.58
CA ARG A 50 1.61 14.58 21.55
C ARG A 50 1.13 13.29 20.90
N LEU A 51 2.07 12.42 20.54
CA LEU A 51 1.73 11.12 19.99
C LEU A 51 1.09 10.32 21.12
N GLN A 52 -0.09 9.78 20.85
CA GLN A 52 -0.79 8.88 21.75
C GLN A 52 -0.63 7.47 21.19
N GLN A 53 -0.21 6.54 22.04
CA GLN A 53 -0.25 5.13 21.69
C GLN A 53 -1.71 4.70 21.54
N VAL A 54 -2.06 4.17 20.38
CA VAL A 54 -3.43 3.72 20.04
C VAL A 54 -3.52 2.20 19.91
N GLY A 55 -2.45 1.49 20.24
CA GLY A 55 -2.36 0.04 20.17
C GLY A 55 -0.91 -0.43 20.03
N THR A 56 -0.73 -1.75 20.01
CA THR A 56 0.55 -2.45 19.84
C THR A 56 0.37 -3.59 18.84
N VAL A 57 1.37 -3.83 17.99
CA VAL A 57 1.35 -5.01 17.10
C VAL A 57 1.42 -6.27 17.95
N ALA A 58 0.40 -7.11 17.88
CA ALA A 58 0.33 -8.37 18.59
C ALA A 58 0.96 -9.50 17.78
N ARG A 59 0.65 -9.57 16.47
CA ARG A 59 1.15 -10.60 15.56
C ARG A 59 1.31 -10.06 14.15
N LEU A 60 2.24 -10.66 13.41
CA LEU A 60 2.43 -10.43 11.99
C LEU A 60 2.25 -11.74 11.22
N TRP A 61 1.61 -11.63 10.07
CA TRP A 61 1.38 -12.75 9.17
C TRP A 61 1.78 -12.42 7.74
N LEU A 62 2.46 -13.40 7.15
CA LEU A 62 2.78 -13.42 5.74
C LEU A 62 1.97 -14.54 5.07
N TYR A 63 1.42 -14.31 3.88
CA TYR A 63 0.74 -15.35 3.11
C TYR A 63 1.39 -15.42 1.73
N PRO A 64 2.53 -16.12 1.59
CA PRO A 64 3.32 -16.09 0.36
C PRO A 64 2.51 -16.52 -0.86
N VAL A 65 1.78 -17.64 -0.74
CA VAL A 65 0.89 -18.14 -1.78
C VAL A 65 -0.55 -17.71 -1.50
N LYS A 66 -1.20 -17.12 -2.52
CA LYS A 66 -2.63 -16.77 -2.50
C LYS A 66 -3.45 -17.94 -1.97
N SER A 67 -4.36 -17.63 -1.04
CA SER A 67 -5.32 -18.60 -0.48
C SER A 67 -4.74 -19.77 0.32
N CYS A 68 -3.41 -19.89 0.45
CA CYS A 68 -2.75 -20.87 1.31
C CYS A 68 -2.65 -20.40 2.76
N LYS A 69 -2.17 -21.27 3.66
CA LYS A 69 -2.03 -20.95 5.09
C LYS A 69 -1.05 -19.79 5.32
N GLY A 70 -1.31 -19.00 6.37
CA GLY A 70 -0.41 -17.93 6.78
C GLY A 70 0.81 -18.44 7.53
N VAL A 71 1.90 -17.68 7.43
CA VAL A 71 3.16 -17.89 8.12
C VAL A 71 3.29 -16.79 9.17
N PRO A 72 3.31 -17.12 10.48
CA PRO A 72 3.57 -16.13 11.51
C PRO A 72 5.03 -15.69 11.45
N VAL A 73 5.27 -14.40 11.60
CA VAL A 73 6.63 -13.82 11.61
C VAL A 73 6.78 -12.86 12.80
N SER A 74 7.99 -12.75 13.33
CA SER A 74 8.29 -11.83 14.45
C SER A 74 8.52 -10.39 13.96
N GLU A 75 8.98 -10.24 12.72
CA GLU A 75 9.24 -8.96 12.07
C GLU A 75 8.95 -9.05 10.57
N ALA A 76 8.64 -7.90 9.96
CA ALA A 76 8.46 -7.79 8.53
C ALA A 76 8.73 -6.35 8.06
N GLU A 77 9.29 -6.22 6.88
CA GLU A 77 9.42 -4.94 6.18
C GLU A 77 8.11 -4.55 5.50
N CYS A 78 7.63 -3.35 5.77
CA CYS A 78 6.51 -2.76 5.04
C CYS A 78 6.98 -2.21 3.69
N THR A 79 6.50 -2.80 2.59
CA THR A 79 6.81 -2.32 1.23
C THR A 79 5.55 -1.87 0.51
N ALA A 80 5.70 -1.12 -0.59
CA ALA A 80 4.55 -0.65 -1.38
C ALA A 80 3.66 -1.79 -1.91
N LEU A 81 4.21 -2.99 -2.09
CA LEU A 81 3.49 -4.18 -2.57
C LEU A 81 3.06 -5.12 -1.42
N GLY A 82 3.24 -4.72 -0.17
CA GLY A 82 2.87 -5.49 1.03
C GLY A 82 4.05 -5.86 1.91
N LEU A 83 3.79 -6.72 2.90
CA LEU A 83 4.81 -7.18 3.83
C LEU A 83 5.87 -8.07 3.14
N ARG A 84 7.10 -7.99 3.63
CA ARG A 84 8.24 -8.84 3.25
C ARG A 84 8.97 -9.34 4.49
N CYS A 85 9.30 -10.62 4.53
CA CYS A 85 10.21 -11.20 5.52
C CYS A 85 11.34 -11.91 4.75
N GLY A 86 12.58 -11.45 4.91
CA GLY A 86 13.70 -11.90 4.09
C GLY A 86 13.42 -11.78 2.59
N HIS A 87 13.52 -12.90 1.87
CA HIS A 87 13.24 -12.96 0.44
C HIS A 87 11.77 -13.26 0.10
N VAL A 88 10.92 -13.54 1.10
CA VAL A 88 9.52 -13.92 0.91
C VAL A 88 8.61 -12.70 1.04
N ARG A 89 7.63 -12.61 0.14
CA ARG A 89 6.70 -11.48 0.05
C ARG A 89 5.26 -11.94 0.09
N ASP A 90 4.41 -11.07 0.62
CA ASP A 90 3.01 -11.35 0.84
C ASP A 90 2.21 -11.46 -0.48
N ARG A 91 1.58 -12.61 -0.73
CA ARG A 91 0.80 -12.95 -1.92
C ARG A 91 1.55 -12.70 -3.24
N PHE A 92 2.82 -13.10 -3.28
CA PHE A 92 3.66 -13.06 -4.49
C PHE A 92 3.59 -14.34 -5.31
N TRP A 93 2.92 -15.37 -4.82
CA TRP A 93 2.66 -16.59 -5.58
C TRP A 93 1.16 -16.85 -5.65
N THR A 94 0.71 -17.49 -6.72
CA THR A 94 -0.68 -17.91 -6.86
C THR A 94 -0.82 -19.14 -7.72
N VAL A 95 -1.87 -19.91 -7.48
CA VAL A 95 -2.26 -21.03 -8.34
C VAL A 95 -3.13 -20.49 -9.47
N ILE A 96 -2.91 -20.97 -10.69
CA ILE A 96 -3.70 -20.67 -11.88
C ILE A 96 -4.19 -21.96 -12.54
N LYS A 97 -5.31 -21.86 -13.25
CA LYS A 97 -5.74 -22.86 -14.23
C LYS A 97 -4.92 -22.75 -15.51
N GLU A 98 -5.08 -23.74 -16.40
CA GLU A 98 -4.45 -23.74 -17.73
C GLU A 98 -4.78 -22.49 -18.56
N ASP A 99 -6.00 -21.96 -18.41
CA ASP A 99 -6.47 -20.74 -19.10
C ASP A 99 -5.95 -19.43 -18.47
N GLY A 100 -5.14 -19.51 -17.40
CA GLY A 100 -4.56 -18.36 -16.71
C GLY A 100 -5.45 -17.74 -15.63
N HIS A 101 -6.65 -18.26 -15.36
CA HIS A 101 -7.47 -17.74 -14.26
C HIS A 101 -6.86 -18.10 -12.90
N VAL A 102 -6.75 -17.10 -12.02
CA VAL A 102 -6.28 -17.30 -10.66
C VAL A 102 -7.30 -18.10 -9.85
N VAL A 103 -6.82 -19.17 -9.22
CA VAL A 103 -7.59 -20.03 -8.33
C VAL A 103 -7.53 -19.47 -6.91
N THR A 104 -8.69 -19.32 -6.27
CA THR A 104 -8.77 -18.87 -4.87
C THR A 104 -9.44 -19.93 -4.02
N ALA A 105 -9.34 -19.78 -2.69
CA ALA A 105 -10.04 -20.63 -1.73
C ALA A 105 -11.59 -20.59 -1.85
N ARG A 106 -12.16 -19.65 -2.63
CA ARG A 106 -13.60 -19.67 -2.97
C ARG A 106 -13.94 -20.82 -3.92
N GLN A 107 -13.01 -21.17 -4.81
CA GLN A 107 -13.13 -22.30 -5.73
C GLN A 107 -12.53 -23.57 -5.10
N GLU A 108 -11.30 -23.46 -4.59
CA GLU A 108 -10.53 -24.58 -4.04
C GLU A 108 -10.21 -24.36 -2.56
N HIS A 109 -11.19 -24.62 -1.69
CA HIS A 109 -11.06 -24.39 -0.24
C HIS A 109 -9.88 -25.16 0.39
N ARG A 110 -9.49 -26.31 -0.19
CA ARG A 110 -8.35 -27.12 0.26
C ARG A 110 -7.03 -26.37 0.20
N LEU A 111 -6.90 -25.30 -0.60
CA LEU A 111 -5.71 -24.45 -0.60
C LEU A 111 -5.34 -23.96 0.80
N VAL A 112 -6.32 -23.70 1.68
CA VAL A 112 -6.04 -23.23 3.05
C VAL A 112 -5.33 -24.28 3.92
N LEU A 113 -5.29 -25.55 3.48
CA LEU A 113 -4.58 -26.64 4.14
C LEU A 113 -3.10 -26.69 3.75
N VAL A 114 -2.70 -26.00 2.69
CA VAL A 114 -1.30 -25.91 2.26
C VAL A 114 -0.55 -25.02 3.23
N SER A 115 0.28 -25.64 4.06
CA SER A 115 1.21 -24.96 4.96
C SER A 115 2.50 -24.59 4.23
N ILE A 116 3.06 -23.44 4.62
CA ILE A 116 4.25 -22.87 4.00
C ILE A 116 5.27 -22.65 5.10
N THR A 117 6.49 -23.09 4.85
CA THR A 117 7.67 -22.68 5.60
C THR A 117 8.67 -22.10 4.61
N HIS A 118 9.57 -21.26 5.09
CA HIS A 118 10.62 -20.69 4.26
C HIS A 118 11.94 -20.73 5.01
N ASP A 119 12.99 -20.85 4.24
CA ASP A 119 14.38 -20.66 4.62
C ASP A 119 14.99 -19.66 3.61
N ASP A 120 16.22 -19.21 3.80
CA ASP A 120 16.80 -18.08 3.05
C ASP A 120 16.70 -18.21 1.52
N ASN A 121 16.73 -19.44 0.98
CA ASN A 121 16.71 -19.67 -0.46
C ASN A 121 15.48 -20.46 -0.98
N CYS A 122 14.68 -21.04 -0.09
CA CYS A 122 13.65 -22.01 -0.47
C CYS A 122 12.29 -21.74 0.18
N LEU A 123 11.23 -21.97 -0.59
CA LEU A 123 9.85 -22.02 -0.15
C LEU A 123 9.43 -23.49 -0.07
N VAL A 124 9.06 -23.97 1.11
CA VAL A 124 8.66 -25.36 1.34
C VAL A 124 7.16 -25.42 1.57
N LEU A 125 6.45 -26.18 0.75
CA LEU A 125 5.01 -26.38 0.83
C LEU A 125 4.71 -27.80 1.33
N ARG A 126 3.74 -27.91 2.25
CA ARG A 126 3.25 -29.20 2.75
C ARG A 126 1.73 -29.18 2.79
N ALA A 127 1.12 -30.30 2.41
CA ALA A 127 -0.30 -30.51 2.50
C ALA A 127 -0.63 -31.94 2.95
N PRO A 128 -1.83 -32.19 3.51
CA PRO A 128 -2.21 -33.53 3.96
C PRO A 128 -2.15 -34.56 2.82
N GLY A 129 -1.45 -35.67 3.06
CA GLY A 129 -1.32 -36.78 2.11
C GLY A 129 -0.42 -36.50 0.90
N MET A 130 0.44 -35.47 0.97
CA MET A 130 1.37 -35.10 -0.08
C MET A 130 2.80 -35.09 0.47
N ASP A 131 3.77 -35.45 -0.37
CA ASP A 131 5.18 -35.19 -0.10
C ASP A 131 5.45 -33.68 -0.07
N GLN A 132 6.55 -33.29 0.58
CA GLN A 132 6.94 -31.88 0.62
C GLN A 132 7.36 -31.41 -0.77
N LEU A 133 6.92 -30.21 -1.16
CA LEU A 133 7.37 -29.52 -2.36
C LEU A 133 8.37 -28.44 -1.95
N VAL A 134 9.56 -28.44 -2.54
CA VAL A 134 10.61 -27.45 -2.26
C VAL A 134 10.86 -26.64 -3.52
N LEU A 135 10.65 -25.33 -3.43
CA LEU A 135 10.82 -24.42 -4.56
C LEU A 135 11.90 -23.38 -4.26
N PRO A 136 12.72 -22.99 -5.24
CA PRO A 136 13.60 -21.85 -5.07
C PRO A 136 12.76 -20.57 -4.91
N ILE A 137 13.17 -19.67 -4.01
CA ILE A 137 12.46 -18.38 -3.84
C ILE A 137 12.55 -17.56 -5.12
N LYS A 138 13.66 -17.62 -5.85
CA LYS A 138 13.80 -16.99 -7.15
C LYS A 138 13.58 -18.03 -8.24
N VAL A 139 12.44 -17.94 -8.92
CA VAL A 139 12.13 -18.80 -10.08
C VAL A 139 13.08 -18.45 -11.24
N PRO A 140 13.57 -19.45 -12.02
CA PRO A 140 14.40 -19.18 -13.18
C PRO A 140 13.72 -18.24 -14.19
N SER A 141 14.44 -17.22 -14.63
CA SER A 141 13.90 -16.23 -15.58
C SER A 141 13.62 -16.82 -16.98
N SER A 142 14.18 -18.00 -17.27
CA SER A 142 13.90 -18.78 -18.48
C SER A 142 12.50 -19.41 -18.48
N ASN A 143 11.85 -19.55 -17.32
CA ASN A 143 10.53 -20.15 -17.25
C ASN A 143 9.48 -19.28 -17.96
N ARG A 144 8.42 -19.92 -18.44
CA ARG A 144 7.36 -19.24 -19.20
C ARG A 144 6.67 -18.16 -18.34
N LEU A 145 6.36 -17.01 -18.96
CA LEU A 145 5.41 -16.04 -18.39
C LEU A 145 3.99 -16.42 -18.79
N HIS A 146 3.11 -16.50 -17.80
CA HIS A 146 1.68 -16.66 -18.00
C HIS A 146 0.97 -15.32 -17.87
N ASN A 147 0.11 -15.01 -18.84
CA ASN A 147 -0.89 -13.98 -18.66
C ASN A 147 -1.97 -14.55 -17.75
N CYS A 148 -2.24 -13.86 -16.65
CA CYS A 148 -3.14 -14.32 -15.62
C CYS A 148 -4.31 -13.35 -15.46
N ARG A 149 -5.46 -13.84 -15.02
CA ARG A 149 -6.62 -12.99 -14.75
C ARG A 149 -7.14 -13.19 -13.34
N MET A 150 -7.27 -12.10 -12.59
CA MET A 150 -7.78 -12.11 -11.21
C MET A 150 -8.81 -11.00 -10.99
N PHE A 151 -10.03 -11.42 -10.64
CA PHE A 151 -11.19 -10.52 -10.46
C PHE A 151 -11.41 -9.60 -11.66
N GLY A 152 -11.36 -10.17 -12.87
CA GLY A 152 -11.60 -9.44 -14.11
C GLY A 152 -10.44 -8.55 -14.58
N LEU A 153 -9.34 -8.46 -13.83
CA LEU A 153 -8.16 -7.67 -14.17
C LEU A 153 -6.98 -8.54 -14.56
N ASP A 154 -6.24 -8.10 -15.56
CA ASP A 154 -5.04 -8.78 -16.05
C ASP A 154 -3.85 -8.56 -15.12
N THR A 155 -3.02 -9.60 -15.03
CA THR A 155 -1.72 -9.60 -14.36
C THR A 155 -0.84 -10.66 -15.03
N GLN A 156 0.35 -10.90 -14.50
CA GLN A 156 1.28 -11.88 -15.04
C GLN A 156 1.93 -12.67 -13.91
N GLY A 157 2.49 -13.83 -14.24
CA GLY A 157 3.26 -14.64 -13.32
C GLY A 157 4.25 -15.55 -14.06
N ARG A 158 5.43 -15.71 -13.49
CA ARG A 158 6.47 -16.63 -13.93
C ARG A 158 6.12 -18.04 -13.47
N ASP A 159 6.14 -18.99 -14.39
CA ASP A 159 5.84 -20.38 -14.08
C ASP A 159 6.86 -21.00 -13.11
N CYS A 160 6.39 -21.68 -12.07
CA CYS A 160 7.25 -22.31 -11.04
C CYS A 160 7.72 -23.73 -11.41
N GLY A 161 7.45 -24.21 -12.63
CA GLY A 161 7.87 -25.53 -13.11
C GLY A 161 6.80 -26.61 -13.00
N ASP A 162 7.03 -27.71 -13.73
CA ASP A 162 6.07 -28.82 -13.83
C ASP A 162 5.92 -29.59 -12.51
N GLU A 163 6.96 -29.64 -11.69
CA GLU A 163 6.88 -30.26 -10.35
C GLU A 163 5.83 -29.54 -9.47
N ALA A 164 5.87 -28.19 -9.45
CA ALA A 164 4.89 -27.40 -8.71
C ALA A 164 3.47 -27.58 -9.28
N ALA A 165 3.34 -27.62 -10.61
CA ALA A 165 2.07 -27.83 -11.30
C ALA A 165 1.46 -29.20 -10.94
N GLN A 166 2.27 -30.26 -11.04
CA GLN A 166 1.86 -31.63 -10.70
C GLN A 166 1.49 -31.77 -9.23
N TRP A 167 2.24 -31.11 -8.33
CA TRP A 167 1.95 -31.15 -6.90
C TRP A 167 0.59 -30.53 -6.56
N PHE A 168 0.29 -29.33 -7.07
CA PHE A 168 -1.02 -28.69 -6.86
C PHE A 168 -2.16 -29.46 -7.52
N THR A 169 -1.95 -29.96 -8.73
CA THR A 169 -2.92 -30.80 -9.46
C THR A 169 -3.25 -32.07 -8.67
N SER A 170 -2.22 -32.75 -8.15
CA SER A 170 -2.37 -33.98 -7.37
C SER A 170 -3.03 -33.75 -6.01
N PHE A 171 -2.79 -32.61 -5.38
CA PHE A 171 -3.39 -32.28 -4.10
C PHE A 171 -4.87 -31.88 -4.23
N LEU A 172 -5.21 -31.08 -5.25
CA LEU A 172 -6.57 -30.54 -5.44
C LEU A 172 -7.50 -31.54 -6.15
N LYS A 173 -6.96 -32.34 -7.10
CA LYS A 173 -7.65 -33.43 -7.82
C LYS A 173 -8.92 -33.02 -8.59
N THR A 174 -8.99 -31.77 -9.01
CA THR A 174 -10.16 -31.20 -9.70
C THR A 174 -9.85 -30.86 -11.14
N GLU A 175 -8.78 -30.13 -11.41
CA GLU A 175 -8.32 -29.74 -12.75
C GLU A 175 -6.78 -29.66 -12.80
N ALA A 176 -6.21 -29.41 -13.98
CA ALA A 176 -4.81 -29.09 -14.13
C ALA A 176 -4.50 -27.67 -13.62
N TYR A 177 -3.51 -27.58 -12.72
CA TYR A 177 -3.09 -26.33 -12.09
C TYR A 177 -1.62 -26.06 -12.32
N ARG A 178 -1.26 -24.77 -12.34
CA ARG A 178 0.13 -24.31 -12.30
C ARG A 178 0.32 -23.32 -11.16
N LEU A 179 1.51 -23.31 -10.58
CA LEU A 179 1.92 -22.28 -9.63
C LEU A 179 2.72 -21.22 -10.39
N VAL A 180 2.37 -19.95 -10.18
CA VAL A 180 3.11 -18.83 -10.76
C VAL A 180 3.58 -17.84 -9.69
N GLN A 181 4.71 -17.19 -9.94
CA GLN A 181 5.32 -16.17 -9.11
C GLN A 181 5.25 -14.79 -9.77
N PHE A 182 4.89 -13.76 -9.00
CA PHE A 182 4.98 -12.37 -9.41
C PHE A 182 6.42 -11.85 -9.28
N GLU A 183 6.92 -11.20 -10.32
CA GLU A 183 8.23 -10.51 -10.31
C GLU A 183 8.02 -8.99 -10.29
N LYS A 184 8.90 -8.23 -9.63
CA LYS A 184 8.73 -6.78 -9.43
C LYS A 184 8.73 -5.95 -10.72
N ASN A 185 9.28 -6.48 -11.80
CA ASN A 185 9.27 -5.89 -13.13
C ASN A 185 7.99 -6.16 -13.92
N LEU A 186 7.11 -7.05 -13.43
CA LEU A 186 5.79 -7.28 -14.01
C LEU A 186 4.83 -6.18 -13.56
N LYS A 187 3.80 -5.95 -14.37
CA LYS A 187 2.71 -5.04 -14.02
C LYS A 187 1.70 -5.77 -13.14
N GLY A 188 1.62 -5.36 -11.89
CA GLY A 188 0.58 -5.75 -10.95
C GLY A 188 -0.75 -5.06 -11.23
N ARG A 189 -1.75 -5.37 -10.40
CA ARG A 189 -3.09 -4.80 -10.52
C ARG A 189 -3.17 -3.46 -9.80
N ARG A 190 -3.79 -2.49 -10.46
CA ARG A 190 -3.91 -1.10 -9.97
C ARG A 190 -5.09 -0.93 -9.04
N SER A 191 -4.88 -0.28 -7.90
CA SER A 191 -5.88 -0.10 -6.86
C SER A 191 -7.11 0.64 -7.37
N LYS A 192 -6.94 1.67 -8.22
CA LYS A 192 -8.06 2.41 -8.82
C LYS A 192 -8.95 1.56 -9.73
N LYS A 193 -8.42 0.50 -10.33
CA LYS A 193 -9.20 -0.46 -11.12
C LYS A 193 -9.93 -1.49 -10.25
N ILE A 194 -9.44 -1.73 -9.04
CA ILE A 194 -10.06 -2.63 -8.05
C ILE A 194 -11.16 -1.89 -7.30
N PHE A 195 -10.85 -0.69 -6.80
CA PHE A 195 -11.75 0.21 -6.09
C PHE A 195 -11.49 1.65 -6.55
N SER A 196 -12.46 2.23 -7.26
CA SER A 196 -12.33 3.57 -7.86
C SER A 196 -12.19 4.70 -6.83
N SER A 197 -12.66 4.49 -5.60
CA SER A 197 -12.68 5.49 -4.52
C SER A 197 -11.38 5.59 -3.71
N VAL A 198 -10.35 4.79 -4.04
CA VAL A 198 -9.08 4.81 -3.31
C VAL A 198 -8.33 6.11 -3.58
N ALA A 199 -7.87 6.77 -2.51
CA ALA A 199 -7.23 8.08 -2.61
C ALA A 199 -5.90 8.07 -3.40
N GLN A 200 -5.09 7.03 -3.21
CA GLN A 200 -3.81 6.85 -3.90
C GLN A 200 -3.87 5.64 -4.83
N ASP A 201 -3.41 5.84 -6.07
CA ASP A 201 -3.25 4.73 -6.99
C ASP A 201 -1.96 3.98 -6.65
N TYR A 202 -2.11 2.73 -6.21
CA TYR A 202 -1.01 1.83 -5.86
C TYR A 202 -1.17 0.52 -6.62
N GLU A 203 -0.14 -0.30 -6.57
CA GLU A 203 -0.13 -1.59 -7.25
C GLU A 203 -0.13 -2.73 -6.22
N VAL A 204 -0.74 -3.86 -6.59
CA VAL A 204 -0.68 -5.11 -5.83
C VAL A 204 -0.34 -6.26 -6.76
N ALA A 205 0.35 -7.28 -6.23
CA ALA A 205 0.54 -8.56 -6.90
C ALA A 205 -0.79 -9.36 -6.86
N TYR A 206 -0.82 -10.46 -6.10
CA TYR A 206 -2.02 -11.27 -5.91
C TYR A 206 -2.84 -11.02 -4.63
N PRO A 207 -2.62 -10.01 -3.75
CA PRO A 207 -3.64 -9.64 -2.76
C PRO A 207 -4.98 -9.28 -3.42
N ASP A 208 -6.11 -9.44 -2.72
CA ASP A 208 -7.45 -9.14 -3.28
C ASP A 208 -7.57 -7.66 -3.67
N CYS A 209 -7.08 -6.76 -2.82
CA CYS A 209 -7.21 -5.32 -3.04
C CYS A 209 -6.10 -4.45 -2.46
N SER A 210 -5.67 -4.72 -1.22
CA SER A 210 -4.74 -3.89 -0.47
C SER A 210 -3.41 -4.61 -0.23
N PRO A 211 -2.26 -3.91 -0.19
CA PRO A 211 -0.98 -4.47 0.20
C PRO A 211 -0.94 -5.00 1.64
N ILE A 212 -1.72 -4.39 2.54
CA ILE A 212 -1.74 -4.72 3.97
C ILE A 212 -3.18 -4.69 4.47
N LEU A 213 -3.55 -5.69 5.27
CA LEU A 213 -4.77 -5.75 6.06
C LEU A 213 -4.43 -5.72 7.56
N VAL A 214 -5.07 -4.82 8.30
CA VAL A 214 -4.91 -4.66 9.75
C VAL A 214 -6.24 -4.96 10.43
N ILE A 215 -6.22 -5.78 11.47
CA ILE A 215 -7.40 -6.10 12.29
C ILE A 215 -7.00 -6.09 13.76
N SER A 216 -7.87 -5.59 14.64
CA SER A 216 -7.63 -5.64 16.09
C SER A 216 -8.19 -6.92 16.75
N GLU A 217 -7.52 -7.40 17.79
CA GLU A 217 -8.01 -8.49 18.64
C GLU A 217 -9.36 -8.14 19.27
N ALA A 218 -9.57 -6.85 19.60
CA ALA A 218 -10.82 -6.34 20.13
C ALA A 218 -11.98 -6.48 19.12
N SER A 219 -11.76 -6.15 17.83
CA SER A 219 -12.74 -6.36 16.77
C SER A 219 -13.11 -7.84 16.59
N LEU A 220 -12.12 -8.75 16.65
CA LEU A 220 -12.38 -10.19 16.57
C LEU A 220 -13.20 -10.67 17.78
N THR A 221 -12.85 -10.19 18.98
CA THR A 221 -13.56 -10.52 20.22
C THR A 221 -15.01 -10.08 20.15
N ASP A 222 -15.25 -8.82 19.77
CA ASP A 222 -16.59 -8.27 19.58
C ASP A 222 -17.41 -9.08 18.56
N LEU A 223 -16.83 -9.37 17.38
CA LEU A 223 -17.50 -10.22 16.38
C LEU A 223 -17.86 -11.58 16.97
N ASN A 224 -16.94 -12.21 17.69
CA ASN A 224 -17.17 -13.51 18.29
C ASN A 224 -18.28 -13.50 19.34
N THR A 225 -18.61 -12.37 19.99
CA THR A 225 -19.79 -12.30 20.88
C THR A 225 -21.12 -12.51 20.13
N ARG A 226 -21.13 -12.22 18.82
CA ARG A 226 -22.30 -12.27 17.94
C ARG A 226 -22.39 -13.52 17.06
N MET A 227 -21.42 -14.43 17.20
CA MET A 227 -21.32 -15.64 16.39
C MET A 227 -21.63 -16.88 17.23
N GLU A 228 -22.48 -17.78 16.72
CA GLU A 228 -22.71 -19.11 17.31
C GLU A 228 -21.41 -19.94 17.29
N LYS A 229 -20.84 -20.11 16.08
CA LYS A 229 -19.54 -20.74 15.88
C LYS A 229 -18.46 -19.67 15.87
N LYS A 230 -17.62 -19.69 16.91
CA LYS A 230 -16.51 -18.73 17.03
C LYS A 230 -15.52 -18.91 15.87
N VAL A 231 -15.05 -17.78 15.34
CA VAL A 231 -14.06 -17.69 14.28
C VAL A 231 -12.72 -17.22 14.87
N LYS A 232 -11.65 -17.53 14.16
CA LYS A 232 -10.29 -17.15 14.54
C LYS A 232 -9.76 -16.06 13.62
N MET A 233 -8.66 -15.43 14.00
CA MET A 233 -8.08 -14.34 13.21
C MET A 233 -7.64 -14.81 11.81
N GLU A 234 -7.20 -16.06 11.70
CA GLU A 234 -6.78 -16.69 10.45
C GLU A 234 -7.92 -16.79 9.43
N ASN A 235 -9.20 -16.73 9.87
CA ASN A 235 -10.34 -16.68 8.96
C ASN A 235 -10.39 -15.35 8.17
N PHE A 236 -9.87 -14.26 8.74
CA PHE A 236 -9.83 -12.93 8.12
C PHE A 236 -8.53 -12.63 7.39
N ARG A 237 -7.49 -13.43 7.68
CA ARG A 237 -6.17 -13.38 7.04
C ARG A 237 -5.50 -12.00 7.10
N PRO A 238 -5.51 -11.29 8.24
CA PRO A 238 -4.81 -10.01 8.36
C PRO A 238 -3.31 -10.20 8.21
N ASN A 239 -2.62 -9.16 7.80
CA ASN A 239 -1.17 -9.09 7.85
C ASN A 239 -0.67 -8.63 9.21
N ILE A 240 -1.40 -7.73 9.86
CA ILE A 240 -1.05 -7.13 11.15
C ILE A 240 -2.24 -7.29 12.09
N GLU A 241 -2.00 -7.95 13.22
CA GLU A 241 -2.93 -7.99 14.34
C GLU A 241 -2.52 -6.92 15.36
N VAL A 242 -3.48 -6.15 15.86
CA VAL A 242 -3.24 -5.09 16.83
C VAL A 242 -4.01 -5.36 18.12
N THR A 243 -3.36 -5.07 19.25
CA THR A 243 -3.96 -5.16 20.58
C THR A 243 -3.88 -3.81 21.31
N GLY A 244 -4.53 -3.70 22.47
CA GLY A 244 -4.54 -2.47 23.27
C GLY A 244 -5.36 -1.32 22.67
N CYS A 245 -6.38 -1.64 21.87
CA CYS A 245 -7.32 -0.67 21.30
C CYS A 245 -8.77 -1.14 21.48
N SER A 246 -9.73 -0.22 21.28
CA SER A 246 -11.16 -0.58 21.30
C SER A 246 -11.57 -1.28 20.01
N ALA A 247 -12.66 -2.05 20.05
CA ALA A 247 -13.21 -2.69 18.87
C ALA A 247 -13.47 -1.67 17.75
N PHE A 248 -13.04 -2.00 16.53
CA PHE A 248 -13.13 -1.21 15.31
C PHE A 248 -12.35 0.11 15.30
N GLU A 249 -11.49 0.36 16.30
CA GLU A 249 -10.70 1.59 16.34
C GLU A 249 -9.73 1.70 15.14
N GLU A 250 -9.31 0.57 14.57
CA GLU A 250 -8.49 0.51 13.35
C GLU A 250 -9.13 1.21 12.14
N VAL A 251 -10.46 1.30 12.08
CA VAL A 251 -11.19 2.02 11.02
C VAL A 251 -11.10 3.53 11.26
N SER A 252 -11.18 3.95 12.52
CA SER A 252 -11.16 5.36 12.91
C SER A 252 -9.77 6.00 12.88
N ALA A 253 -8.71 5.20 13.06
CA ALA A 253 -7.32 5.65 12.95
C ALA A 253 -7.02 6.25 11.56
N SER A 254 -7.68 5.77 10.51
CA SER A 254 -7.58 6.34 9.15
C SER A 254 -8.15 7.76 9.03
N ARG A 255 -9.08 8.16 9.91
CA ARG A 255 -9.76 9.47 9.88
C ARG A 255 -9.07 10.54 10.72
N ARG A 256 -8.28 10.17 11.74
CA ARG A 256 -7.61 11.13 12.64
C ARG A 256 -6.43 11.89 11.99
N HIS A 257 -6.09 11.60 10.74
CA HIS A 257 -5.01 12.24 9.98
C HIS A 257 -5.47 13.19 8.87
N ARG A 258 -6.76 13.54 8.77
CA ARG A 258 -7.22 14.67 7.97
C ARG A 258 -7.36 15.93 8.81
#